data_AF-A0A7J2SGK9-F1
#
_entry.id   AF-A0A7J2SGK9-F1
#
_cell.length_a   1.000
_cell.length_b   1.000
_cell.length_c   1.000
_cell.angle_alpha   90.00
_cell.angle_beta   90.00
_cell.angle_gamma   90.00
#
_symmetry.space_group_name_H-M   'P 1'
#
loop_
_entity.id
_entity.type
_entity.pdbx_description
1 polymer ?
#
loop_
_entity_poly.entity_id
_entity_poly.type
_entity_poly.pdbx_seq_one_letter_code
_entity_poly.pdbx_strand_id
1 'polypeptide(L)'
;MPDFFHMMNFGEIEQKWQKKWFEDKIYEAKKQKGKKFFIHFAYPGISGYLHVGHMRGFTYADIIARYKRMCGYDVIFPAGFHATGLPAVSLAKKVARKDGEILKYLRQNGCPEDVIKKLEDPIEVVRYFSRIYVEDYWKKFGFLIDYTRLMDTVSDGYKKFIQWQFRKLNEKKLLIQKPHFAPYCPNCGPVAVDKSETDVSEGGDAEILEFVVIKFRFEDKILPAATLRPETIFGVTNMWVNDEIEYVIAKIGDEKWILSEKAVSKLKYQVDSIKIVGKIHGKEIVGKKCFVPIINKDVPIFPAKFANPDIATGIVMSVPAHAPYDYIALRDIGMPVEPVVIINVSGYKLPAKEIVEKMGIKSQKDFEKLEEATQIIYKDEFHTGTMNEKCNDFKGMKVNDAKEKIKNEMFHNNIAIVMREFSKKVVCRCGEEVIIRKISKQWFIKYSDEFLTQKSKEWVKKMNIYPKEYKEELPKILEWYGDRACIRQGSWLGTPFPFDEKWVIEPISDSTLYPAYYIISKYVNEGEIKADEMNDEFFDYVFLGKGKAKNEIWEEIREEFEYWYPVDINLGGKEHKTVHFPVFIMNHVAIMSERFFPKGIFVNWWITQKEGMKISK
;
A
#
# COMPACT_ATOMS: atom_id res chain seq x y z
N MET A 1 12.19 41.45 33.22
CA MET A 1 11.78 40.79 31.95
C MET A 1 10.79 39.62 32.07
N PRO A 2 10.42 39.07 33.25
CA PRO A 2 9.33 38.08 33.31
C PRO A 2 7.91 38.65 33.07
N ASP A 3 7.68 39.94 33.37
CA ASP A 3 6.33 40.54 33.35
C ASP A 3 5.82 41.03 31.98
N PHE A 4 6.66 41.13 30.95
CA PHE A 4 6.21 41.68 29.66
C PHE A 4 5.28 40.72 28.91
N PHE A 5 5.54 39.42 29.01
CA PHE A 5 4.74 38.38 28.34
C PHE A 5 3.43 38.05 29.07
N HIS A 6 3.35 38.30 30.39
CA HIS A 6 2.11 38.08 31.16
C HIS A 6 1.04 39.16 30.95
N MET A 7 1.42 40.34 30.45
CA MET A 7 0.49 41.45 30.16
C MET A 7 -0.04 41.46 28.71
N MET A 8 0.49 40.62 27.81
CA MET A 8 0.06 40.59 26.41
C MET A 8 -1.03 39.53 26.19
N ASN A 9 -2.23 39.99 25.82
CA ASN A 9 -3.27 39.09 25.34
C ASN A 9 -2.94 38.66 23.89
N PHE A 10 -2.19 37.57 23.74
CA PHE A 10 -1.82 37.02 22.43
C PHE A 10 -3.04 36.68 21.58
N GLY A 11 -4.16 36.28 22.18
CA GLY A 11 -5.41 36.00 21.46
C GLY A 11 -5.98 37.24 20.75
N GLU A 12 -5.96 38.41 21.40
CA GLU A 12 -6.38 39.67 20.78
C GLU A 12 -5.43 40.10 19.65
N ILE A 13 -4.12 39.90 19.83
CA ILE A 13 -3.11 40.22 18.82
C ILE A 13 -3.27 39.31 17.58
N GLU A 14 -3.46 38.02 17.79
CA GLU A 14 -3.70 37.04 16.73
C GLU A 14 -4.97 37.40 15.95
N GLN A 15 -6.09 37.63 16.63
CA GLN A 15 -7.35 38.01 15.99
C GLN A 15 -7.23 39.31 15.18
N LYS A 16 -6.57 40.33 15.74
CA LYS A 16 -6.32 41.61 15.05
C LYS A 16 -5.59 41.40 13.72
N TRP A 17 -4.48 40.64 13.74
CA TRP A 17 -3.66 40.45 12.54
C TRP A 17 -4.30 39.48 11.55
N GLN A 18 -4.91 38.38 12.01
CA GLN A 18 -5.64 37.46 11.14
C GLN A 18 -6.74 38.21 10.39
N LYS A 19 -7.60 38.96 11.11
CA LYS A 19 -8.66 39.77 10.50
C LYS A 19 -8.10 40.70 9.42
N LYS A 20 -7.06 41.47 9.74
CA LYS A 20 -6.42 42.38 8.78
C LYS A 20 -5.86 41.65 7.55
N TRP A 21 -5.16 40.54 7.74
CA TRP A 21 -4.59 39.76 6.63
C TRP A 21 -5.66 39.19 5.69
N PHE A 22 -6.80 38.75 6.25
CA PHE A 22 -7.91 38.23 5.47
C PHE A 22 -8.70 39.34 4.75
N GLU A 23 -8.94 40.47 5.40
CA GLU A 23 -9.57 41.66 4.79
C GLU A 23 -8.73 42.21 3.64
N ASP A 24 -7.41 42.33 3.85
CA ASP A 24 -6.45 42.83 2.84
C ASP A 24 -6.11 41.76 1.76
N LYS A 25 -6.65 40.54 1.88
CA LYS A 25 -6.44 39.42 0.94
C LYS A 25 -4.96 39.13 0.66
N ILE A 26 -4.08 39.28 1.66
CA ILE A 26 -2.62 39.11 1.46
C ILE A 26 -2.20 37.65 1.20
N TYR A 27 -3.13 36.72 1.40
CA TYR A 27 -2.95 35.30 1.17
C TYR A 27 -3.10 34.93 -0.32
N GLU A 28 -3.79 35.75 -1.12
CA GLU A 28 -3.97 35.54 -2.56
C GLU A 28 -2.63 35.72 -3.29
N ALA A 29 -2.26 34.75 -4.14
CA ALA A 29 -1.02 34.82 -4.90
C ALA A 29 -1.11 35.89 -6.00
N LYS A 30 -0.09 36.76 -6.12
CA LYS A 30 -0.04 37.84 -7.11
C LYS A 30 1.27 37.82 -7.89
N LYS A 31 1.20 38.05 -9.20
CA LYS A 31 2.36 38.20 -10.10
C LYS A 31 2.81 39.67 -10.07
N GLN A 32 3.83 40.02 -9.29
CA GLN A 32 4.28 41.41 -9.09
C GLN A 32 5.79 41.58 -9.29
N LYS A 33 6.60 40.65 -8.77
CA LYS A 33 8.06 40.82 -8.67
C LYS A 33 8.82 40.08 -9.77
N GLY A 34 8.13 39.24 -10.56
CA GLY A 34 8.73 38.46 -11.64
C GLY A 34 9.61 37.29 -11.17
N LYS A 35 9.64 37.02 -9.87
CA LYS A 35 10.35 35.87 -9.26
C LYS A 35 9.35 35.03 -8.47
N LYS A 36 8.90 33.93 -9.06
CA LYS A 36 7.87 33.08 -8.47
C LYS A 36 8.43 32.02 -7.50
N PHE A 37 7.60 31.59 -6.55
CA PHE A 37 7.87 30.46 -5.66
C PHE A 37 6.57 29.69 -5.35
N PHE A 38 6.48 28.45 -5.81
CA PHE A 38 5.35 27.55 -5.60
C PHE A 38 5.70 26.48 -4.57
N ILE A 39 5.08 26.57 -3.40
CA ILE A 39 5.13 25.55 -2.35
C ILE A 39 3.74 25.02 -2.03
N HIS A 40 3.63 23.74 -1.73
CA HIS A 40 2.41 23.18 -1.14
C HIS A 40 2.75 22.05 -0.18
N PHE A 41 1.80 21.72 0.69
CA PHE A 41 1.82 20.50 1.49
C PHE A 41 0.89 19.46 0.85
N ALA A 42 1.27 18.19 0.91
CA ALA A 42 0.40 17.09 0.52
C ALA A 42 -0.96 17.24 1.21
N TYR A 43 -2.01 17.38 0.41
CA TYR A 43 -3.36 17.58 0.91
C TYR A 43 -3.79 16.47 1.88
N PRO A 44 -4.45 16.80 3.01
CA PRO A 44 -4.85 15.79 3.97
C PRO A 44 -6.00 14.92 3.44
N GLY A 45 -5.97 13.65 3.81
CA GLY A 45 -7.08 12.72 3.59
C GLY A 45 -8.29 13.07 4.46
N ILE A 46 -9.49 13.06 3.88
CA ILE A 46 -10.74 13.29 4.59
C ILE A 46 -11.13 12.04 5.38
N SER A 47 -10.78 12.01 6.66
CA SER A 47 -10.98 10.86 7.54
C SER A 47 -11.42 11.22 8.97
N GLY A 48 -11.78 12.48 9.20
CA GLY A 48 -12.07 13.03 10.54
C GLY A 48 -11.33 14.34 10.81
N TYR A 49 -11.27 14.75 12.07
CA TYR A 49 -10.56 15.95 12.51
C TYR A 49 -9.03 15.83 12.35
N LEU A 50 -8.35 16.94 12.04
CA LEU A 50 -6.89 16.98 11.89
C LEU A 50 -6.21 17.05 13.27
N HIS A 51 -5.17 16.23 13.46
CA HIS A 51 -4.28 16.33 14.62
C HIS A 51 -3.06 17.24 14.35
N VAL A 52 -2.31 17.57 15.41
CA VAL A 52 -1.11 18.42 15.40
C VAL A 52 -0.04 18.01 14.36
N GLY A 53 0.06 16.73 14.03
CA GLY A 53 0.93 16.25 12.95
C GLY A 53 0.66 16.91 11.59
N HIS A 54 -0.62 17.10 11.21
CA HIS A 54 -0.99 17.80 9.98
C HIS A 54 -0.62 19.27 10.08
N MET A 55 -0.90 19.90 11.23
CA MET A 55 -0.64 21.31 11.44
C MET A 55 0.85 21.63 11.28
N ARG A 56 1.75 20.77 11.78
CA ARG A 56 3.20 20.92 11.57
C ARG A 56 3.61 20.96 10.10
N GLY A 57 3.00 20.13 9.25
CA GLY A 57 3.27 20.14 7.80
C GLY A 57 2.91 21.50 7.18
N PHE A 58 1.69 21.99 7.46
CA PHE A 58 1.25 23.32 7.02
C PHE A 58 2.09 24.45 7.62
N THR A 59 2.51 24.36 8.88
CA THR A 59 3.39 25.35 9.52
C THR A 59 4.73 25.46 8.79
N TYR A 60 5.37 24.34 8.40
CA TYR A 60 6.61 24.42 7.63
C TYR A 60 6.39 25.09 6.27
N ALA A 61 5.32 24.73 5.57
CA ALA A 61 4.99 25.35 4.28
C ALA A 61 4.74 26.86 4.42
N ASP A 62 3.98 27.28 5.43
CA ASP A 62 3.69 28.69 5.71
C ASP A 62 4.93 29.50 6.11
N ILE A 63 5.80 28.95 6.96
CA ILE A 63 7.08 29.59 7.34
C ILE A 63 7.95 29.82 6.11
N ILE A 64 8.12 28.80 5.26
CA ILE A 64 8.92 28.91 4.04
C ILE A 64 8.27 29.90 3.07
N ALA A 65 6.95 29.86 2.90
CA ALA A 65 6.20 30.77 2.05
C ALA A 65 6.39 32.23 2.49
N ARG A 66 6.21 32.52 3.79
CA ARG A 66 6.41 33.86 4.37
C ARG A 66 7.85 34.34 4.21
N TYR A 67 8.84 33.48 4.51
CA TYR A 67 10.25 33.80 4.30
C TYR A 67 10.52 34.17 2.83
N LYS A 68 10.00 33.40 1.87
CA LYS A 68 10.15 33.70 0.45
C LYS A 68 9.46 35.00 0.03
N ARG A 69 8.25 35.29 0.56
CA ARG A 69 7.59 36.60 0.33
C ARG A 69 8.48 37.75 0.81
N MET A 70 9.08 37.63 2.00
CA MET A 70 10.01 38.63 2.57
C MET A 70 11.30 38.76 1.76
N CYS A 71 11.78 37.67 1.14
CA CYS A 71 12.93 37.68 0.22
C CYS A 71 12.60 38.21 -1.19
N GLY A 72 11.43 38.80 -1.41
CA GLY A 72 11.09 39.41 -2.69
C GLY A 72 10.57 38.43 -3.74
N TYR A 73 10.04 37.27 -3.36
CA TYR A 73 9.34 36.37 -4.28
C TYR A 73 7.84 36.68 -4.33
N ASP A 74 7.23 36.42 -5.48
CA ASP A 74 5.80 36.16 -5.62
C ASP A 74 5.56 34.71 -5.17
N VAL A 75 4.67 34.50 -4.21
CA VAL A 75 4.50 33.18 -3.58
C VAL A 75 3.08 32.68 -3.75
N ILE A 76 2.96 31.47 -4.26
CA ILE A 76 1.72 30.70 -4.30
C ILE A 76 1.83 29.55 -3.30
N PHE A 77 0.87 29.48 -2.37
CA PHE A 77 0.75 28.43 -1.36
C PHE A 77 -0.71 27.93 -1.32
N PRO A 78 -1.10 27.02 -2.22
CA PRO A 78 -2.46 26.49 -2.25
C PRO A 78 -2.60 25.28 -1.31
N ALA A 79 -3.85 24.90 -1.03
CA ALA A 79 -4.19 23.69 -0.29
C ALA A 79 -5.46 23.04 -0.86
N GLY A 80 -5.66 21.76 -0.56
CA GLY A 80 -6.81 21.00 -1.04
C GLY A 80 -7.15 19.83 -0.13
N PHE A 81 -8.03 18.95 -0.61
CA PHE A 81 -8.60 17.86 0.16
C PHE A 81 -8.53 16.53 -0.61
N HIS A 82 -7.95 15.51 0.00
CA HIS A 82 -7.92 14.17 -0.58
C HIS A 82 -9.11 13.35 -0.08
N ALA A 83 -10.21 13.41 -0.81
CA ALA A 83 -11.45 12.69 -0.57
C ALA A 83 -11.51 11.35 -1.32
N THR A 84 -10.68 11.14 -2.36
CA THR A 84 -10.56 9.85 -3.05
C THR A 84 -10.20 8.74 -2.06
N GLY A 85 -10.91 7.62 -2.15
CA GLY A 85 -10.70 6.45 -1.30
C GLY A 85 -11.90 6.05 -0.46
N LEU A 86 -11.60 5.23 0.55
CA LEU A 86 -12.55 4.73 1.52
C LEU A 86 -12.71 5.55 2.80
N PRO A 87 -11.78 6.42 3.27
CA PRO A 87 -11.91 7.00 4.60
C PRO A 87 -13.21 7.76 4.87
N ALA A 88 -13.66 8.61 3.93
CA ALA A 88 -14.94 9.31 4.05
C ALA A 88 -16.14 8.35 3.99
N VAL A 89 -16.08 7.35 3.09
CA VAL A 89 -17.10 6.29 2.97
C VAL A 89 -17.19 5.45 4.25
N SER A 90 -16.06 5.16 4.87
CA SER A 90 -15.95 4.42 6.12
C SER A 90 -16.64 5.15 7.26
N LEU A 91 -16.30 6.43 7.43
CA LEU A 91 -16.92 7.28 8.44
C LEU A 91 -18.43 7.35 8.21
N ALA A 92 -18.86 7.59 6.97
CA ALA A 92 -20.26 7.68 6.62
C ALA A 92 -21.04 6.39 6.93
N LYS A 93 -20.50 5.23 6.53
CA LYS A 93 -21.08 3.92 6.87
C LYS A 93 -21.13 3.70 8.39
N LYS A 94 -20.13 4.14 9.16
CA LYS A 94 -20.15 3.99 10.63
C LYS A 94 -21.22 4.89 11.27
N VAL A 95 -21.40 6.12 10.79
CA VAL A 95 -22.47 7.01 11.22
C VAL A 95 -23.84 6.41 10.90
N ALA A 96 -24.06 5.93 9.68
CA ALA A 96 -25.33 5.31 9.26
C ALA A 96 -25.71 4.08 10.11
N ARG A 97 -24.70 3.38 10.64
CA ARG A 97 -24.88 2.22 11.54
C ARG A 97 -25.01 2.60 13.01
N LYS A 98 -24.95 3.89 13.34
CA LYS A 98 -24.98 4.43 14.71
C LYS A 98 -23.87 3.84 15.59
N ASP A 99 -22.68 3.68 15.02
CA ASP A 99 -21.48 3.22 15.74
C ASP A 99 -21.20 4.12 16.96
N GLY A 100 -21.23 3.54 18.16
CA GLY A 100 -21.18 4.30 19.42
C GLY A 100 -19.89 5.12 19.58
N GLU A 101 -18.75 4.57 19.16
CA GLU A 101 -17.45 5.24 19.27
C GLU A 101 -17.33 6.40 18.28
N ILE A 102 -17.76 6.22 17.04
CA ILE A 102 -17.76 7.31 16.05
C ILE A 102 -18.73 8.44 16.43
N LEU A 103 -19.93 8.10 16.90
CA LEU A 103 -20.88 9.13 17.35
C LEU A 103 -20.36 9.90 18.56
N LYS A 104 -19.71 9.21 19.52
CA LYS A 104 -19.05 9.85 20.65
C LYS A 104 -17.90 10.75 20.21
N TYR A 105 -17.04 10.28 19.30
CA TYR A 105 -15.94 11.04 18.71
C TYR A 105 -16.43 12.35 18.06
N LEU A 106 -17.48 12.28 17.23
CA LEU A 106 -18.04 13.46 16.57
C LEU A 106 -18.59 14.48 17.56
N ARG A 107 -19.39 14.01 18.55
CA ARG A 107 -19.97 14.89 19.59
C ARG A 107 -18.91 15.54 20.48
N GLN A 108 -17.88 14.78 20.89
CA GLN A 108 -16.79 15.30 21.71
C GLN A 108 -15.95 16.38 20.99
N ASN A 109 -15.88 16.34 19.66
CA ASN A 109 -15.24 17.36 18.84
C ASN A 109 -16.22 18.46 18.39
N GLY A 110 -17.39 18.57 19.04
CA GLY A 110 -18.34 19.66 18.83
C GLY A 110 -19.18 19.58 17.55
N CYS A 111 -19.28 18.40 16.91
CA CYS A 111 -20.16 18.23 15.75
C CYS A 111 -21.65 18.34 16.16
N PRO A 112 -22.44 19.26 15.57
CA PRO A 112 -23.87 19.39 15.87
C PRO A 112 -24.68 18.17 15.44
N GLU A 113 -25.75 17.84 16.18
CA GLU A 113 -26.48 16.58 15.95
C GLU A 113 -27.32 16.58 14.66
N ASP A 114 -27.72 17.74 14.16
CA ASP A 114 -28.33 17.90 12.83
C ASP A 114 -27.31 17.65 11.70
N VAL A 115 -26.04 17.96 11.93
CA VAL A 115 -24.95 17.69 10.99
C VAL A 115 -24.57 16.22 11.01
N ILE A 116 -24.45 15.60 12.20
CA ILE A 116 -24.12 14.18 12.36
C ILE A 116 -25.07 13.30 11.53
N LYS A 117 -26.37 13.60 11.52
CA LYS A 117 -27.36 12.89 10.68
C LYS A 117 -27.07 12.97 9.18
N LYS A 118 -26.48 14.06 8.70
CA LYS A 118 -26.10 14.23 7.29
C LYS A 118 -24.82 13.48 6.95
N LEU A 119 -23.97 13.20 7.94
CA LEU A 119 -22.69 12.50 7.74
C LEU A 119 -22.86 11.02 7.38
N GLU A 120 -24.09 10.51 7.20
CA GLU A 120 -24.35 9.21 6.57
C GLU A 120 -24.03 9.20 5.07
N ASP A 121 -23.96 10.38 4.43
CA ASP A 121 -23.51 10.57 3.04
C ASP A 121 -21.99 10.89 3.00
N PRO A 122 -21.17 10.08 2.29
CA PRO A 122 -19.74 10.35 2.11
C PRO A 122 -19.42 11.74 1.55
N ILE A 123 -20.27 12.33 0.70
CA ILE A 123 -20.05 13.68 0.16
C ILE A 123 -20.26 14.74 1.24
N GLU A 124 -21.25 14.56 2.12
CA GLU A 124 -21.46 15.45 3.27
C GLU A 124 -20.30 15.35 4.27
N VAL A 125 -19.70 14.16 4.43
CA VAL A 125 -18.44 14.00 5.20
C VAL A 125 -17.33 14.86 4.62
N VAL A 126 -17.13 14.84 3.30
CA VAL A 126 -16.14 15.69 2.62
C VAL A 126 -16.43 17.16 2.85
N ARG A 127 -17.67 17.61 2.57
CA ARG A 127 -18.08 19.01 2.75
C ARG A 127 -17.87 19.50 4.18
N TYR A 128 -18.29 18.72 5.17
CA TYR A 128 -18.15 19.06 6.58
C TYR A 128 -16.69 19.21 6.99
N PHE A 129 -15.87 18.17 6.78
CA PHE A 129 -14.48 18.21 7.23
C PHE A 129 -13.64 19.22 6.44
N SER A 130 -13.88 19.40 5.13
CA SER A 130 -13.21 20.45 4.36
C SER A 130 -13.48 21.84 4.94
N ARG A 131 -14.74 22.13 5.35
CA ARG A 131 -15.08 23.39 6.02
C ARG A 131 -14.38 23.54 7.36
N ILE A 132 -14.38 22.49 8.19
CA ILE A 132 -13.66 22.49 9.48
C ILE A 132 -12.17 22.76 9.26
N TYR A 133 -11.55 22.15 8.25
CA TYR A 133 -10.13 22.32 7.99
C TYR A 133 -9.77 23.76 7.63
N VAL A 134 -10.61 24.40 6.81
CA VAL A 134 -10.42 25.80 6.43
C VAL A 134 -10.68 26.72 7.62
N GLU A 135 -11.88 26.65 8.20
CA GLU A 135 -12.34 27.65 9.16
C GLU A 135 -11.77 27.44 10.57
N ASP A 136 -11.70 26.20 11.04
CA ASP A 136 -11.31 25.89 12.41
C ASP A 136 -9.83 25.55 12.59
N TYR A 137 -9.14 25.20 11.50
CA TYR A 137 -7.69 24.95 11.54
C TYR A 137 -6.91 26.01 10.79
N TRP A 138 -6.95 26.04 9.46
CA TRP A 138 -6.01 26.83 8.67
C TRP A 138 -6.15 28.34 8.87
N LYS A 139 -7.37 28.87 8.87
CA LYS A 139 -7.61 30.29 9.10
C LYS A 139 -7.32 30.70 10.55
N LYS A 140 -7.76 29.89 11.53
CA LYS A 140 -7.49 30.13 12.96
C LYS A 140 -6.00 30.05 13.32
N PHE A 141 -5.22 29.20 12.64
CA PHE A 141 -3.75 29.19 12.77
C PHE A 141 -3.07 30.35 12.04
N GLY A 142 -3.80 31.09 11.19
CA GLY A 142 -3.26 32.20 10.42
C GLY A 142 -2.38 31.78 9.25
N PHE A 143 -2.59 30.60 8.67
CA PHE A 143 -1.86 30.18 7.47
C PHE A 143 -2.29 31.02 6.27
N LEU A 144 -1.30 31.55 5.54
CA LEU A 144 -1.52 32.35 4.32
C LEU A 144 -1.62 31.45 3.08
N ILE A 145 -2.53 30.48 3.17
CA ILE A 145 -2.95 29.63 2.06
C ILE A 145 -3.75 30.49 1.07
N ASP A 146 -3.53 30.29 -0.22
CA ASP A 146 -4.36 30.89 -1.25
C ASP A 146 -5.73 30.17 -1.29
N TYR A 147 -6.68 30.66 -0.50
CA TYR A 147 -8.02 30.05 -0.37
C TYR A 147 -8.87 30.17 -1.64
N THR A 148 -8.49 31.00 -2.62
CA THR A 148 -9.15 31.02 -3.94
C THR A 148 -8.90 29.72 -4.71
N ARG A 149 -7.84 28.99 -4.35
CA ARG A 149 -7.36 27.79 -5.04
C ARG A 149 -7.68 26.48 -4.34
N LEU A 150 -8.60 26.50 -3.38
CA LEU A 150 -9.06 25.27 -2.73
C LEU A 150 -9.61 24.29 -3.77
N MET A 151 -9.32 23.01 -3.59
CA MET A 151 -9.88 21.95 -4.42
C MET A 151 -10.08 20.68 -3.61
N ASP A 152 -11.01 19.84 -4.04
CA ASP A 152 -11.16 18.48 -3.59
C ASP A 152 -11.12 17.51 -4.78
N THR A 153 -10.70 16.28 -4.47
CA THR A 153 -10.47 15.22 -5.45
C THR A 153 -11.74 14.55 -5.98
N VAL A 154 -12.92 14.91 -5.46
CA VAL A 154 -14.22 14.40 -5.92
C VAL A 154 -15.03 15.44 -6.69
N SER A 155 -14.49 16.64 -6.89
CA SER A 155 -15.04 17.68 -7.76
C SER A 155 -14.98 17.27 -9.23
N ASP A 156 -15.97 17.71 -10.02
CA ASP A 156 -16.09 17.25 -11.40
C ASP A 156 -14.95 17.75 -12.31
N GLY A 157 -14.46 18.98 -12.10
CA GLY A 157 -13.28 19.48 -12.81
C GLY A 157 -12.03 18.65 -12.51
N TYR A 158 -11.85 18.21 -11.24
CA TYR A 158 -10.72 17.36 -10.87
C TYR A 158 -10.83 15.97 -11.48
N LYS A 159 -12.04 15.38 -11.51
CA LYS A 159 -12.28 14.10 -12.19
C LYS A 159 -11.88 14.16 -13.66
N LYS A 160 -12.25 15.24 -14.37
CA LYS A 160 -11.85 15.44 -15.77
C LYS A 160 -10.33 15.55 -15.92
N PHE A 161 -9.67 16.27 -15.03
CA PHE A 161 -8.21 16.38 -15.00
C PHE A 161 -7.51 15.03 -14.82
N ILE A 162 -8.00 14.20 -13.90
CA ILE A 162 -7.43 12.87 -13.66
C ILE A 162 -7.72 11.91 -14.82
N GLN A 163 -8.89 11.98 -15.45
CA GLN A 163 -9.18 11.21 -16.67
C GLN A 163 -8.23 11.59 -17.81
N TRP A 164 -7.95 12.88 -18.00
CA TRP A 164 -6.94 13.35 -18.95
C TRP A 164 -5.55 12.78 -18.62
N GLN A 165 -5.11 12.87 -17.36
CA GLN A 165 -3.83 12.34 -16.92
C GLN A 165 -3.69 10.84 -17.29
N PHE A 166 -4.72 10.05 -17.02
CA PHE A 166 -4.72 8.61 -17.32
C PHE A 166 -4.72 8.31 -18.82
N ARG A 167 -5.42 9.14 -19.63
CA ARG A 167 -5.32 9.05 -21.09
C ARG A 167 -3.89 9.36 -21.58
N LYS A 168 -3.21 10.36 -21.01
CA LYS A 168 -1.80 10.65 -21.33
C LYS A 168 -0.87 9.50 -20.91
N LEU A 169 -1.07 8.86 -19.76
CA LEU A 169 -0.31 7.67 -19.38
C LEU A 169 -0.51 6.52 -20.37
N ASN A 170 -1.74 6.32 -20.86
CA ASN A 170 -2.03 5.32 -21.86
C ASN A 170 -1.36 5.61 -23.22
N GLU A 171 -1.40 6.86 -23.68
CA GLU A 171 -0.71 7.32 -24.90
C GLU A 171 0.81 7.05 -24.83
N LYS A 172 1.40 7.14 -23.63
CA LYS A 172 2.80 6.82 -23.35
C LYS A 172 3.09 5.32 -23.19
N LYS A 173 2.08 4.46 -23.35
CA LYS A 173 2.16 3.00 -23.12
C LYS A 173 2.61 2.63 -21.71
N LEU A 174 2.28 3.48 -20.73
CA LEU A 174 2.59 3.27 -19.32
C LEU A 174 1.43 2.65 -18.53
N LEU A 175 0.26 2.45 -19.16
CA LEU A 175 -0.81 1.63 -18.58
C LEU A 175 -0.75 0.21 -19.13
N ILE A 176 -0.67 -0.77 -18.23
CA ILE A 176 -0.60 -2.19 -18.58
C ILE A 176 -1.65 -2.99 -17.81
N GLN A 177 -1.99 -4.17 -18.32
CA GLN A 177 -2.85 -5.13 -17.64
C GLN A 177 -2.06 -6.37 -17.22
N LYS A 178 -2.24 -6.81 -15.97
CA LYS A 178 -1.71 -8.09 -15.48
C LYS A 178 -2.64 -8.70 -14.43
N PRO A 179 -2.53 -10.01 -14.14
CA PRO A 179 -3.27 -10.61 -13.05
C PRO A 179 -2.93 -9.94 -11.71
N HIS A 180 -3.96 -9.68 -10.92
CA HIS A 180 -3.82 -9.17 -9.56
C HIS A 180 -4.67 -9.99 -8.60
N PHE A 181 -4.31 -10.01 -7.33
CA PHE A 181 -5.00 -10.78 -6.31
C PHE A 181 -5.45 -9.83 -5.22
N ALA A 182 -6.76 -9.78 -4.98
CA ALA A 182 -7.35 -8.82 -4.06
C ALA A 182 -8.37 -9.51 -3.12
N PRO A 183 -8.62 -8.94 -1.93
CA PRO A 183 -9.66 -9.42 -1.04
C PRO A 183 -11.05 -9.39 -1.70
N TYR A 184 -11.83 -10.44 -1.48
CA TYR A 184 -13.14 -10.63 -2.08
C TYR A 184 -14.03 -11.44 -1.14
N CYS A 185 -15.23 -10.94 -0.88
CA CYS A 185 -16.29 -11.65 -0.19
C CYS A 185 -17.14 -12.43 -1.22
N PRO A 186 -17.29 -13.76 -1.09
CA PRO A 186 -18.16 -14.57 -1.95
C PRO A 186 -19.57 -14.01 -2.12
N ASN A 187 -20.12 -13.39 -1.06
CA ASN A 187 -21.46 -12.83 -1.05
C ASN A 187 -21.52 -11.37 -1.51
N CYS A 188 -20.65 -10.50 -0.96
CA CYS A 188 -20.72 -9.05 -1.18
C CYS A 188 -19.90 -8.54 -2.37
N GLY A 189 -19.00 -9.35 -2.92
CA GLY A 189 -18.06 -8.91 -3.95
C GLY A 189 -16.73 -8.38 -3.38
N PRO A 190 -16.04 -7.47 -4.09
CA PRO A 190 -14.80 -6.86 -3.61
C PRO A 190 -14.99 -6.15 -2.26
N VAL A 191 -14.06 -6.38 -1.33
CA VAL A 191 -14.10 -5.79 0.02
C VAL A 191 -12.74 -5.22 0.39
N ALA A 192 -12.71 -4.17 1.21
CA ALA A 192 -11.49 -3.67 1.79
C ALA A 192 -11.11 -4.42 3.07
N VAL A 193 -9.87 -4.91 3.14
CA VAL A 193 -9.26 -5.45 4.36
C VAL A 193 -8.26 -4.42 4.83
N ASP A 194 -8.66 -3.65 5.82
CA ASP A 194 -7.85 -2.59 6.40
C ASP A 194 -8.26 -2.32 7.86
N LYS A 195 -7.36 -1.67 8.63
CA LYS A 195 -7.53 -1.43 10.07
C LYS A 195 -8.78 -0.63 10.43
N SER A 196 -9.41 0.08 9.49
CA SER A 196 -10.67 0.79 9.74
C SER A 196 -11.88 -0.15 9.85
N GLU A 197 -11.73 -1.40 9.41
CA GLU A 197 -12.77 -2.44 9.43
C GLU A 197 -14.08 -1.97 8.80
N THR A 198 -13.97 -1.28 7.67
CA THR A 198 -15.13 -0.70 6.97
C THR A 198 -16.06 -1.77 6.43
N ASP A 199 -15.49 -2.70 5.65
CA ASP A 199 -16.22 -3.78 4.97
C ASP A 199 -16.11 -5.13 5.71
N VAL A 200 -15.16 -5.23 6.65
CA VAL A 200 -14.91 -6.42 7.47
C VAL A 200 -15.35 -6.21 8.92
N SER A 201 -15.72 -7.29 9.59
CA SER A 201 -16.05 -7.35 11.02
C SER A 201 -14.95 -7.97 11.86
N GLU A 202 -13.99 -8.65 11.24
CA GLU A 202 -12.85 -9.31 11.89
C GLU A 202 -11.67 -9.31 10.91
N GLY A 203 -10.45 -9.09 11.42
CA GLY A 203 -9.22 -9.25 10.65
C GLY A 203 -8.86 -8.07 9.75
N GLY A 204 -9.25 -6.84 10.09
CA GLY A 204 -8.89 -5.65 9.29
C GLY A 204 -7.38 -5.40 9.18
N ASP A 205 -6.58 -5.88 10.12
CA ASP A 205 -5.13 -5.77 10.11
C ASP A 205 -4.43 -7.03 9.54
N ALA A 206 -5.17 -7.93 8.90
CA ALA A 206 -4.61 -9.10 8.24
C ALA A 206 -3.75 -8.72 7.04
N GLU A 207 -2.67 -9.48 6.82
CA GLU A 207 -1.76 -9.31 5.68
C GLU A 207 -1.94 -10.46 4.70
N ILE A 208 -1.67 -10.22 3.41
CA ILE A 208 -1.68 -11.28 2.40
C ILE A 208 -0.32 -11.97 2.40
N LEU A 209 -0.29 -13.24 2.79
CA LEU A 209 0.85 -14.14 2.70
C LEU A 209 0.87 -14.82 1.31
N GLU A 210 2.06 -14.92 0.71
CA GLU A 210 2.28 -15.68 -0.51
C GLU A 210 3.01 -16.99 -0.20
N PHE A 211 2.27 -18.09 -0.10
CA PHE A 211 2.85 -19.42 0.02
C PHE A 211 3.32 -19.92 -1.34
N VAL A 212 4.55 -20.45 -1.39
CA VAL A 212 5.01 -21.26 -2.52
C VAL A 212 4.49 -22.67 -2.31
N VAL A 213 3.60 -23.11 -3.19
CA VAL A 213 3.00 -24.44 -3.16
C VAL A 213 3.79 -25.35 -4.10
N ILE A 214 4.66 -26.17 -3.53
CA ILE A 214 5.58 -27.06 -4.24
C ILE A 214 4.87 -28.39 -4.53
N LYS A 215 4.97 -28.86 -5.78
CA LYS A 215 4.30 -30.07 -6.27
C LYS A 215 5.15 -31.32 -6.02
N PHE A 216 4.93 -32.01 -4.91
CA PHE A 216 5.53 -33.33 -4.68
C PHE A 216 4.75 -34.39 -5.45
N ARG A 217 5.43 -35.31 -6.15
CA ARG A 217 4.73 -36.36 -6.91
C ARG A 217 4.42 -37.55 -6.00
N PHE A 218 3.17 -37.99 -6.00
CA PHE A 218 2.68 -39.10 -5.19
C PHE A 218 1.81 -39.98 -6.07
N GLU A 219 2.33 -41.15 -6.47
CA GLU A 219 1.69 -42.02 -7.47
C GLU A 219 1.37 -41.25 -8.77
N ASP A 220 0.13 -41.31 -9.28
CA ASP A 220 -0.37 -40.53 -10.42
C ASP A 220 -0.88 -39.11 -10.03
N LYS A 221 -0.59 -38.66 -8.80
CA LYS A 221 -1.15 -37.43 -8.20
C LYS A 221 -0.03 -36.52 -7.67
N ILE A 222 -0.43 -35.32 -7.28
CA ILE A 222 0.39 -34.30 -6.63
C ILE A 222 0.00 -34.19 -5.16
N LEU A 223 1.00 -34.13 -4.30
CA LEU A 223 0.90 -33.83 -2.87
C LEU A 223 1.48 -32.42 -2.62
N PRO A 224 0.69 -31.36 -2.82
CA PRO A 224 1.16 -29.98 -2.87
C PRO A 224 1.46 -29.41 -1.47
N ALA A 225 2.74 -29.18 -1.16
CA ALA A 225 3.17 -28.63 0.13
C ALA A 225 3.31 -27.11 0.07
N ALA A 226 2.69 -26.40 1.00
CA ALA A 226 2.81 -24.95 1.08
C ALA A 226 3.96 -24.53 2.02
N THR A 227 4.79 -23.58 1.57
CA THR A 227 5.89 -23.04 2.39
C THR A 227 6.12 -21.55 2.14
N LEU A 228 6.54 -20.81 3.17
CA LEU A 228 7.07 -19.45 3.06
C LEU A 228 8.59 -19.43 2.83
N ARG A 229 9.23 -20.60 2.89
CA ARG A 229 10.66 -20.83 2.78
C ARG A 229 10.96 -21.82 1.65
N PRO A 230 10.75 -21.46 0.38
CA PRO A 230 10.98 -22.37 -0.74
C PRO A 230 12.45 -22.81 -0.85
N GLU A 231 13.39 -22.00 -0.34
CA GLU A 231 14.80 -22.35 -0.33
C GLU A 231 15.13 -23.60 0.48
N THR A 232 14.24 -24.00 1.40
CA THR A 232 14.49 -25.13 2.28
C THR A 232 14.18 -26.50 1.67
N ILE A 233 13.72 -26.53 0.41
CA ILE A 233 13.40 -27.76 -0.34
C ILE A 233 14.56 -28.79 -0.34
N PHE A 234 15.81 -28.31 -0.33
CA PHE A 234 17.01 -29.15 -0.33
C PHE A 234 17.19 -29.96 0.95
N GLY A 235 16.58 -29.51 2.05
CA GLY A 235 16.67 -30.12 3.36
C GLY A 235 15.46 -30.98 3.71
N VAL A 236 14.55 -31.22 2.75
CA VAL A 236 13.33 -31.98 3.02
C VAL A 236 13.66 -33.44 3.32
N THR A 237 13.18 -33.92 4.47
CA THR A 237 13.41 -35.29 4.93
C THR A 237 12.19 -36.18 4.86
N ASN A 238 11.00 -35.60 5.00
CA ASN A 238 9.70 -36.27 4.99
C ASN A 238 8.59 -35.26 4.68
N MET A 239 7.39 -35.78 4.49
CA MET A 239 6.15 -35.01 4.43
C MET A 239 5.32 -35.21 5.69
N TRP A 240 4.50 -34.22 6.00
CA TRP A 240 3.53 -34.23 7.08
C TRP A 240 2.12 -34.16 6.53
N VAL A 241 1.31 -35.14 6.93
CA VAL A 241 -0.09 -35.27 6.53
C VAL A 241 -0.92 -35.53 7.79
N ASN A 242 -2.07 -34.87 7.91
CA ASN A 242 -3.00 -35.14 9.00
C ASN A 242 -3.80 -36.40 8.66
N ASP A 243 -3.58 -37.49 9.41
CA ASP A 243 -4.23 -38.77 9.15
C ASP A 243 -5.66 -38.87 9.70
N GLU A 244 -6.12 -37.89 10.48
CA GLU A 244 -7.46 -37.90 11.08
C GLU A 244 -8.54 -37.31 10.16
N ILE A 245 -8.15 -36.76 9.00
CA ILE A 245 -9.06 -36.06 8.09
C ILE A 245 -9.15 -36.71 6.70
N GLU A 246 -10.22 -36.35 5.98
CA GLU A 246 -10.41 -36.65 4.57
C GLU A 246 -9.90 -35.49 3.71
N TYR A 247 -9.04 -35.80 2.74
CA TYR A 247 -8.56 -34.86 1.74
C TYR A 247 -9.38 -34.98 0.45
N VAL A 248 -9.37 -33.91 -0.33
CA VAL A 248 -10.04 -33.80 -1.63
C VAL A 248 -9.02 -34.04 -2.75
N ILE A 249 -9.39 -34.86 -3.72
CA ILE A 249 -8.67 -34.99 -4.98
C ILE A 249 -9.30 -34.01 -5.98
N ALA A 250 -8.57 -32.96 -6.34
CA ALA A 250 -9.02 -31.94 -7.27
C ALA A 250 -8.16 -31.94 -8.55
N LYS A 251 -8.81 -31.92 -9.71
CA LYS A 251 -8.15 -31.70 -11.00
C LYS A 251 -7.91 -30.20 -11.19
N ILE A 252 -6.64 -29.80 -11.31
CA ILE A 252 -6.19 -28.43 -11.57
C ILE A 252 -5.35 -28.47 -12.85
N GLY A 253 -5.87 -27.88 -13.93
CA GLY A 253 -5.32 -28.13 -15.27
C GLY A 253 -5.41 -29.63 -15.60
N ASP A 254 -4.27 -30.24 -15.93
CA ASP A 254 -4.16 -31.67 -16.24
C ASP A 254 -3.67 -32.52 -15.06
N GLU A 255 -3.35 -31.90 -13.92
CA GLU A 255 -2.82 -32.58 -12.74
C GLU A 255 -3.93 -32.90 -11.72
N LYS A 256 -3.80 -34.01 -10.99
CA LYS A 256 -4.66 -34.36 -9.85
C LYS A 256 -3.94 -34.02 -8.55
N TRP A 257 -4.50 -33.14 -7.74
CA TRP A 257 -3.91 -32.63 -6.51
C TRP A 257 -4.68 -33.15 -5.29
N ILE A 258 -3.97 -33.55 -4.24
CA ILE A 258 -4.55 -33.92 -2.94
C ILE A 258 -4.47 -32.71 -2.02
N LEU A 259 -5.62 -32.13 -1.65
CA LEU A 259 -5.72 -30.85 -0.95
C LEU A 259 -6.74 -30.96 0.18
N SER A 260 -6.61 -30.14 1.23
CA SER A 260 -7.70 -30.00 2.20
C SER A 260 -8.95 -29.39 1.52
N GLU A 261 -10.13 -29.62 2.08
CA GLU A 261 -11.36 -29.01 1.55
C GLU A 261 -11.30 -27.48 1.58
N LYS A 262 -10.73 -26.91 2.64
CA LYS A 262 -10.49 -25.46 2.75
C LYS A 262 -9.49 -24.93 1.73
N ALA A 263 -8.46 -25.71 1.40
CA ALA A 263 -7.53 -25.33 0.34
C ALA A 263 -8.25 -25.21 -1.01
N VAL A 264 -9.13 -26.16 -1.34
CA VAL A 264 -9.96 -26.10 -2.56
C VAL A 264 -10.89 -24.88 -2.55
N SER A 265 -11.53 -24.57 -1.42
CA SER A 265 -12.43 -23.41 -1.31
C SER A 265 -11.72 -22.07 -1.49
N LYS A 266 -10.43 -21.99 -1.17
CA LYS A 266 -9.58 -20.80 -1.39
C LYS A 266 -9.00 -20.76 -2.81
N LEU A 267 -8.39 -21.87 -3.25
CA LEU A 267 -7.71 -21.96 -4.55
C LEU A 267 -8.66 -21.77 -5.73
N LYS A 268 -9.95 -22.16 -5.61
CA LYS A 268 -10.93 -21.98 -6.69
C LYS A 268 -11.09 -20.53 -7.17
N TYR A 269 -10.72 -19.55 -6.35
CA TYR A 269 -10.74 -18.13 -6.71
C TYR A 269 -9.40 -17.60 -7.23
N GLN A 270 -8.33 -18.40 -7.16
CA GLN A 270 -6.96 -18.00 -7.48
C GLN A 270 -6.42 -18.70 -8.72
N VAL A 271 -6.92 -19.89 -9.05
CA VAL A 271 -6.58 -20.63 -10.27
C VAL A 271 -7.70 -20.54 -11.30
N ASP A 272 -7.38 -20.77 -12.57
CA ASP A 272 -8.35 -20.60 -13.66
C ASP A 272 -9.42 -21.71 -13.69
N SER A 273 -9.06 -22.93 -13.26
CA SER A 273 -10.01 -24.04 -13.16
C SER A 273 -9.62 -25.02 -12.06
N ILE A 274 -10.60 -25.45 -11.26
CA ILE A 274 -10.47 -26.53 -10.30
C ILE A 274 -11.75 -27.37 -10.31
N LYS A 275 -11.62 -28.69 -10.38
CA LYS A 275 -12.76 -29.62 -10.32
C LYS A 275 -12.49 -30.74 -9.34
N ILE A 276 -13.37 -30.93 -8.37
CA ILE A 276 -13.30 -32.07 -7.45
C ILE A 276 -13.60 -33.35 -8.24
N VAL A 277 -12.71 -34.34 -8.14
CA VAL A 277 -12.81 -35.63 -8.85
C VAL A 277 -12.80 -36.84 -7.92
N GLY A 278 -12.55 -36.65 -6.62
CA GLY A 278 -12.59 -37.71 -5.63
C GLY A 278 -12.17 -37.22 -4.25
N LYS A 279 -12.04 -38.18 -3.33
CA LYS A 279 -11.57 -37.96 -1.95
C LYS A 279 -10.64 -39.10 -1.55
N ILE A 280 -9.81 -38.86 -0.54
CA ILE A 280 -8.85 -39.83 0.00
C ILE A 280 -8.61 -39.54 1.49
N HIS A 281 -8.64 -40.57 2.34
CA HIS A 281 -8.38 -40.37 3.76
C HIS A 281 -6.88 -40.22 4.01
N GLY A 282 -6.47 -39.32 4.93
CA GLY A 282 -5.05 -39.12 5.27
C GLY A 282 -4.31 -40.41 5.67
N LYS A 283 -5.00 -41.37 6.30
CA LYS A 283 -4.45 -42.72 6.63
C LYS A 283 -4.01 -43.52 5.42
N GLU A 284 -4.61 -43.29 4.25
CA GLU A 284 -4.24 -43.97 3.01
C GLU A 284 -2.97 -43.39 2.36
N ILE A 285 -2.54 -42.22 2.82
CA ILE A 285 -1.37 -41.49 2.35
C ILE A 285 -0.18 -41.72 3.30
N VAL A 286 -0.42 -41.67 4.60
CA VAL A 286 0.60 -41.87 5.63
C VAL A 286 1.23 -43.27 5.52
N GLY A 287 2.56 -43.33 5.72
CA GLY A 287 3.35 -44.55 5.59
C GLY A 287 3.86 -44.84 4.18
N LYS A 288 3.36 -44.13 3.15
CA LYS A 288 3.88 -44.20 1.79
C LYS A 288 5.05 -43.22 1.59
N LYS A 289 5.56 -43.15 0.35
CA LYS A 289 6.59 -42.21 -0.07
C LYS A 289 6.07 -41.27 -1.15
N CYS A 290 6.63 -40.07 -1.22
CA CYS A 290 6.45 -39.16 -2.35
C CYS A 290 7.81 -38.68 -2.86
N PHE A 291 7.83 -38.32 -4.14
CA PHE A 291 9.01 -37.80 -4.81
C PHE A 291 9.11 -36.29 -4.65
N VAL A 292 10.25 -35.83 -4.14
CA VAL A 292 10.57 -34.42 -3.97
C VAL A 292 11.19 -33.87 -5.27
N PRO A 293 10.60 -32.83 -5.88
CA PRO A 293 11.18 -32.19 -7.06
C PRO A 293 12.50 -31.47 -6.70
N ILE A 294 13.33 -31.16 -7.70
CA ILE A 294 14.66 -30.53 -7.58
C ILE A 294 15.72 -31.48 -6.99
N ILE A 295 15.48 -32.07 -5.81
CA ILE A 295 16.45 -33.01 -5.18
C ILE A 295 16.38 -34.43 -5.74
N ASN A 296 15.32 -34.74 -6.51
CA ASN A 296 15.08 -36.02 -7.16
C ASN A 296 15.18 -37.24 -6.21
N LYS A 297 14.52 -37.15 -5.05
CA LYS A 297 14.57 -38.16 -3.99
C LYS A 297 13.17 -38.50 -3.49
N ASP A 298 12.94 -39.77 -3.16
CA ASP A 298 11.75 -40.20 -2.42
C ASP A 298 11.91 -39.99 -0.91
N VAL A 299 10.90 -39.40 -0.30
CA VAL A 299 10.82 -39.19 1.16
C VAL A 299 9.55 -39.84 1.72
N PRO A 300 9.59 -40.35 2.97
CA PRO A 300 8.42 -40.92 3.61
C PRO A 300 7.38 -39.85 3.99
N ILE A 301 6.13 -40.29 4.16
CA ILE A 301 5.02 -39.45 4.61
C ILE A 301 4.62 -39.90 6.01
N PHE A 302 4.67 -38.98 6.97
CA PHE A 302 4.37 -39.25 8.39
C PHE A 302 3.10 -38.52 8.86
N PRO A 303 2.44 -39.05 9.91
CA PRO A 303 1.26 -38.41 10.47
C PRO A 303 1.64 -37.16 11.27
N ALA A 304 0.88 -36.08 11.12
CA ALA A 304 1.07 -34.84 11.85
C ALA A 304 -0.26 -34.17 12.15
N LYS A 305 -0.65 -34.14 13.44
CA LYS A 305 -1.86 -33.41 13.87
C LYS A 305 -1.72 -31.89 13.76
N PHE A 306 -0.49 -31.38 13.76
CA PHE A 306 -0.21 -29.95 13.59
C PHE A 306 -0.35 -29.48 12.14
N ALA A 307 -0.40 -30.39 11.16
CA ALA A 307 -0.69 -30.05 9.77
C ALA A 307 -2.16 -29.61 9.67
N ASN A 308 -2.39 -28.31 9.83
CA ASN A 308 -3.72 -27.74 9.92
C ASN A 308 -4.39 -27.71 8.53
N PRO A 309 -5.54 -28.40 8.32
CA PRO A 309 -6.25 -28.36 7.04
C PRO A 309 -6.77 -26.97 6.66
N ASP A 310 -6.93 -26.07 7.64
CA ASP A 310 -7.42 -24.72 7.40
C ASP A 310 -6.32 -23.78 6.92
N ILE A 311 -5.03 -24.17 6.93
CA ILE A 311 -3.91 -23.33 6.50
C ILE A 311 -3.36 -23.82 5.16
N ALA A 312 -3.29 -22.92 4.18
CA ALA A 312 -2.77 -23.17 2.84
C ALA A 312 -3.34 -24.46 2.22
N THR A 313 -2.52 -25.48 1.99
CA THR A 313 -2.93 -26.75 1.37
C THR A 313 -3.34 -27.85 2.37
N GLY A 314 -3.05 -27.67 3.66
CA GLY A 314 -3.15 -28.73 4.67
C GLY A 314 -2.07 -29.81 4.59
N ILE A 315 -1.01 -29.58 3.80
CA ILE A 315 0.13 -30.48 3.59
C ILE A 315 1.42 -29.70 3.86
N VAL A 316 2.32 -30.26 4.66
CA VAL A 316 3.56 -29.59 5.08
C VAL A 316 4.77 -30.43 4.67
N MET A 317 5.82 -29.77 4.16
CA MET A 317 7.13 -30.41 3.92
C MET A 317 8.00 -30.25 5.15
N SER A 318 8.72 -31.30 5.55
CA SER A 318 9.51 -31.31 6.77
C SER A 318 10.99 -31.02 6.53
N VAL A 319 11.53 -29.99 7.18
CA VAL A 319 12.95 -29.60 7.14
C VAL A 319 13.49 -29.50 8.58
N PRO A 320 13.70 -30.63 9.27
CA PRO A 320 14.00 -30.67 10.71
C PRO A 320 15.36 -30.10 11.10
N ALA A 321 16.24 -29.76 10.16
CA ALA A 321 17.47 -29.04 10.47
C ALA A 321 17.22 -27.53 10.70
N HIS A 322 16.16 -26.98 10.10
CA HIS A 322 15.91 -25.54 10.00
C HIS A 322 14.52 -25.12 10.52
N ALA A 323 13.65 -26.07 10.85
CA ALA A 323 12.33 -25.83 11.43
C ALA A 323 12.17 -26.55 12.79
N PRO A 324 12.08 -25.80 13.91
CA PRO A 324 11.87 -26.36 15.25
C PRO A 324 10.65 -27.28 15.36
N TYR A 325 9.52 -26.91 14.73
CA TYR A 325 8.30 -27.73 14.66
C TYR A 325 8.54 -29.11 14.03
N ASP A 326 9.36 -29.17 12.97
CA ASP A 326 9.69 -30.43 12.30
C ASP A 326 10.59 -31.31 13.15
N TYR A 327 11.61 -30.71 13.79
CA TYR A 327 12.53 -31.43 14.67
C TYR A 327 11.79 -32.07 15.86
N ILE A 328 10.92 -31.30 16.53
CA ILE A 328 10.15 -31.80 17.68
C ILE A 328 9.15 -32.88 17.25
N ALA A 329 8.50 -32.71 16.09
CA ALA A 329 7.54 -33.68 15.60
C ALA A 329 8.19 -35.03 15.27
N LEU A 330 9.35 -35.02 14.59
CA LEU A 330 10.12 -36.25 14.33
C LEU A 330 10.57 -36.95 15.62
N ARG A 331 11.02 -36.17 16.61
CA ARG A 331 11.43 -36.70 17.92
C ARG A 331 10.26 -37.37 18.63
N ASP A 332 9.09 -36.73 18.64
CA ASP A 332 7.90 -37.22 19.35
C ASP A 332 7.34 -38.52 18.72
N ILE A 333 7.42 -38.68 17.39
CA ILE A 333 6.98 -39.91 16.71
C ILE A 333 8.04 -41.02 16.72
N GLY A 334 9.26 -40.73 17.19
CA GLY A 334 10.34 -41.72 17.31
C GLY A 334 10.90 -42.24 15.98
N MET A 335 10.78 -41.49 14.89
CA MET A 335 11.29 -41.92 13.58
C MET A 335 12.77 -41.54 13.41
N PRO A 336 13.66 -42.46 13.01
CA PRO A 336 15.10 -42.22 12.88
C PRO A 336 15.43 -41.51 11.55
N VAL A 337 14.97 -40.28 11.39
CA VAL A 337 15.24 -39.46 10.22
C VAL A 337 16.34 -38.46 10.54
N GLU A 338 17.45 -38.54 9.81
CA GLU A 338 18.59 -37.64 9.99
C GLU A 338 18.30 -36.26 9.37
N PRO A 339 18.38 -35.16 10.16
CA PRO A 339 18.22 -33.83 9.64
C PRO A 339 19.29 -33.43 8.61
N VAL A 340 18.86 -32.79 7.52
CA VAL A 340 19.75 -32.32 6.46
C VAL A 340 20.01 -30.83 6.59
N VAL A 341 21.18 -30.47 7.12
CA VAL A 341 21.62 -29.06 7.16
C VAL A 341 21.92 -28.57 5.74
N ILE A 342 21.29 -27.47 5.34
CA ILE A 342 21.41 -26.80 4.04
C ILE A 342 21.81 -25.32 4.14
N ILE A 343 21.62 -24.70 5.30
CA ILE A 343 21.99 -23.30 5.56
C ILE A 343 23.10 -23.26 6.61
N ASN A 344 24.20 -22.60 6.26
CA ASN A 344 25.27 -22.26 7.19
C ASN A 344 24.92 -20.92 7.85
N VAL A 345 24.72 -20.93 9.17
CA VAL A 345 24.46 -19.74 10.00
C VAL A 345 25.42 -19.73 11.18
N SER A 346 26.01 -18.57 11.48
CA SER A 346 27.01 -18.44 12.53
C SER A 346 26.43 -18.81 13.90
N GLY A 347 27.14 -19.67 14.63
CA GLY A 347 26.76 -20.06 16.00
C GLY A 347 25.89 -21.31 16.10
N TYR A 348 25.47 -21.91 14.99
CA TYR A 348 24.71 -23.17 14.99
C TYR A 348 25.35 -24.22 14.08
N LYS A 349 25.35 -25.48 14.49
CA LYS A 349 25.66 -26.64 13.63
C LYS A 349 24.37 -27.31 13.13
N LEU A 350 23.38 -27.44 14.00
CA LEU A 350 22.04 -27.92 13.69
C LEU A 350 21.00 -26.95 14.29
N PRO A 351 20.61 -25.89 13.55
CA PRO A 351 19.86 -24.75 14.10
C PRO A 351 18.61 -25.13 14.89
N ALA A 352 17.72 -25.94 14.30
CA ALA A 352 16.46 -26.31 14.92
C ALA A 352 16.63 -27.17 16.19
N LYS A 353 17.61 -28.08 16.23
CA LYS A 353 17.90 -28.89 17.42
C LYS A 353 18.43 -28.03 18.55
N GLU A 354 19.44 -27.21 18.25
CA GLU A 354 20.15 -26.42 19.25
C GLU A 354 19.24 -25.37 19.90
N ILE A 355 18.36 -24.72 19.14
CA ILE A 355 17.40 -23.77 19.71
C ILE A 355 16.33 -24.46 20.58
N VAL A 356 15.83 -25.63 20.14
CA VAL A 356 14.86 -26.44 20.90
C VAL A 356 15.43 -26.87 22.24
N GLU A 357 16.69 -27.32 22.25
CA GLU A 357 17.40 -27.71 23.47
C GLU A 357 17.69 -26.50 24.36
N LYS A 358 18.16 -25.37 23.80
CA LYS A 358 18.46 -24.13 24.52
C LYS A 358 17.22 -23.53 25.20
N MET A 359 16.06 -23.57 24.54
CA MET A 359 14.80 -23.05 25.08
C MET A 359 14.04 -24.08 25.96
N GLY A 360 14.59 -25.28 26.11
CA GLY A 360 14.03 -26.34 26.95
C GLY A 360 12.67 -26.85 26.45
N ILE A 361 12.48 -26.94 25.13
CA ILE A 361 11.23 -27.36 24.49
C ILE A 361 11.12 -28.89 24.52
N LYS A 362 10.04 -29.40 25.11
CA LYS A 362 9.88 -30.82 25.44
C LYS A 362 8.88 -31.54 24.54
N SER A 363 7.91 -30.85 23.96
CA SER A 363 6.93 -31.48 23.07
C SER A 363 6.31 -30.49 22.10
N GLN A 364 5.60 -31.01 21.10
CA GLN A 364 4.74 -30.21 20.21
C GLN A 364 3.68 -29.34 20.93
N LYS A 365 3.42 -29.58 22.22
CA LYS A 365 2.45 -28.80 23.02
C LYS A 365 3.00 -27.46 23.52
N ASP A 366 4.32 -27.26 23.45
CA ASP A 366 4.98 -26.02 23.90
C ASP A 366 4.86 -24.92 22.82
N PHE A 367 3.64 -24.62 22.37
CA PHE A 367 3.35 -23.82 21.16
C PHE A 367 4.03 -22.45 21.17
N GLU A 368 3.92 -21.68 22.24
CA GLU A 368 4.49 -20.33 22.31
C GLU A 368 6.01 -20.34 22.16
N LYS A 369 6.69 -21.29 22.83
CA LYS A 369 8.15 -21.43 22.75
C LYS A 369 8.61 -21.93 21.39
N LEU A 370 7.85 -22.83 20.77
CA LEU A 370 8.12 -23.35 19.42
C LEU A 370 7.99 -22.26 18.36
N GLU A 371 6.96 -21.42 18.47
CA GLU A 371 6.76 -20.28 17.59
C GLU A 371 7.91 -19.27 17.74
N GLU A 372 8.28 -18.91 18.98
CA GLU A 372 9.42 -18.02 19.25
C GLU A 372 10.73 -18.60 18.70
N ALA A 373 11.01 -19.89 18.95
CA ALA A 373 12.19 -20.57 18.41
C ALA A 373 12.24 -20.54 16.89
N THR A 374 11.09 -20.73 16.23
CA THR A 374 10.97 -20.72 14.77
C THR A 374 11.27 -19.32 14.22
N GLN A 375 10.72 -18.28 14.83
CA GLN A 375 10.96 -16.90 14.43
C GLN A 375 12.44 -16.49 14.57
N ILE A 376 13.10 -16.90 15.66
CA ILE A 376 14.54 -16.63 15.87
C ILE A 376 15.36 -17.27 14.75
N ILE A 377 15.20 -18.57 14.51
CA ILE A 377 15.97 -19.28 13.48
C ILE A 377 15.69 -18.71 12.08
N TYR A 378 14.43 -18.45 11.75
CA TYR A 378 14.07 -17.94 10.43
C TYR A 378 14.69 -16.56 10.18
N LYS A 379 14.71 -15.70 11.20
CA LYS A 379 15.33 -14.38 11.12
C LYS A 379 16.84 -14.47 10.98
N ASP A 380 17.51 -15.27 11.80
CA ASP A 380 18.96 -15.43 11.79
C ASP A 380 19.43 -15.99 10.44
N GLU A 381 18.77 -17.04 9.93
CA GLU A 381 19.07 -17.64 8.64
C GLU A 381 18.80 -16.70 7.47
N PHE A 382 17.71 -15.94 7.50
CA PHE A 382 17.38 -15.02 6.41
C PHE A 382 18.39 -13.87 6.29
N HIS A 383 18.86 -13.31 7.42
CA HIS A 383 19.76 -12.16 7.42
C HIS A 383 21.24 -12.53 7.31
N THR A 384 21.66 -13.64 7.90
CA THR A 384 23.08 -14.01 8.03
C THR A 384 23.43 -15.34 7.38
N GLY A 385 22.44 -16.15 7.02
CA GLY A 385 22.64 -17.48 6.47
C GLY A 385 23.14 -17.48 5.02
N THR A 386 23.91 -18.51 4.71
CA THR A 386 24.37 -18.83 3.34
C THR A 386 24.05 -20.28 2.98
N MET A 387 23.66 -20.53 1.74
CA MET A 387 23.37 -21.88 1.26
C MET A 387 24.65 -22.71 1.18
N ASN A 388 24.59 -23.98 1.59
CA ASN A 388 25.77 -24.87 1.62
C ASN A 388 25.91 -25.76 0.37
N GLU A 389 26.88 -26.67 0.40
CA GLU A 389 27.22 -27.61 -0.68
C GLU A 389 26.05 -28.47 -1.17
N LYS A 390 25.05 -28.73 -0.32
CA LYS A 390 23.89 -29.58 -0.66
C LYS A 390 22.83 -28.86 -1.50
N CYS A 391 23.04 -27.57 -1.76
CA CYS A 391 22.10 -26.72 -2.49
C CYS A 391 22.48 -26.53 -3.96
N ASN A 392 23.32 -27.41 -4.52
CA ASN A 392 23.76 -27.40 -5.92
C ASN A 392 24.24 -25.99 -6.36
N ASP A 393 23.66 -25.46 -7.44
CA ASP A 393 24.01 -24.18 -8.05
C ASP A 393 23.77 -22.96 -7.14
N PHE A 394 23.05 -23.13 -6.02
CA PHE A 394 22.78 -22.07 -5.04
C PHE A 394 23.83 -21.95 -3.95
N LYS A 395 24.81 -22.86 -3.91
CA LYS A 395 25.91 -22.85 -2.94
C LYS A 395 26.56 -21.46 -2.82
N GLY A 396 26.80 -21.03 -1.58
CA GLY A 396 27.48 -19.77 -1.26
C GLY A 396 26.62 -18.52 -1.42
N MET A 397 25.41 -18.62 -1.96
CA MET A 397 24.48 -17.49 -2.03
C MET A 397 23.91 -17.17 -0.65
N LYS A 398 23.63 -15.90 -0.40
CA LYS A 398 22.85 -15.48 0.77
C LYS A 398 21.43 -16.03 0.66
N VAL A 399 20.84 -16.42 1.78
CA VAL A 399 19.49 -17.02 1.83
C VAL A 399 18.44 -16.13 1.17
N ASN A 400 18.47 -14.81 1.39
CA ASN A 400 17.51 -13.89 0.76
C ASN A 400 17.57 -13.93 -0.78
N ASP A 401 18.78 -13.95 -1.35
CA ASP A 401 18.96 -13.99 -2.81
C ASP A 401 18.61 -15.38 -3.38
N ALA A 402 18.99 -16.45 -2.65
CA ALA A 402 18.70 -17.83 -3.03
C ALA A 402 17.19 -18.11 -3.03
N LYS A 403 16.47 -17.62 -2.03
CA LYS A 403 15.02 -17.76 -1.90
C LYS A 403 14.28 -17.29 -3.15
N GLU A 404 14.59 -16.09 -3.63
CA GLU A 404 13.93 -15.56 -4.83
C GLU A 404 14.34 -16.30 -6.10
N LYS A 405 15.62 -16.68 -6.25
CA LYS A 405 16.08 -17.46 -7.42
C LYS A 405 15.44 -18.85 -7.48
N ILE A 406 15.44 -19.59 -6.37
CA ILE A 406 14.83 -20.93 -6.26
C ILE A 406 13.33 -20.85 -6.54
N LYS A 407 12.64 -19.88 -5.96
CA LYS A 407 11.22 -19.61 -6.21
C LYS A 407 10.95 -19.40 -7.71
N ASN A 408 11.76 -18.57 -8.38
CA ASN A 408 11.61 -18.30 -9.80
C ASN A 408 11.90 -19.53 -10.67
N GLU A 409 12.92 -20.34 -10.35
CA GLU A 409 13.22 -21.58 -11.05
C GLU A 409 12.11 -22.61 -10.90
N MET A 410 11.53 -22.75 -9.69
CA MET A 410 10.37 -23.61 -9.45
C MET A 410 9.18 -23.22 -10.33
N PHE A 411 8.92 -21.93 -10.50
CA PHE A 411 7.84 -21.47 -11.37
C PHE A 411 8.14 -21.69 -12.85
N HIS A 412 9.37 -21.42 -13.28
CA HIS A 412 9.78 -21.64 -14.67
C HIS A 412 9.61 -23.11 -15.09
N ASN A 413 9.96 -24.03 -14.19
CA ASN A 413 9.86 -25.47 -14.43
C ASN A 413 8.48 -26.08 -14.08
N ASN A 414 7.48 -25.25 -13.75
CA ASN A 414 6.13 -25.68 -13.33
C ASN A 414 6.13 -26.65 -12.12
N ILE A 415 7.14 -26.54 -11.24
CA ILE A 415 7.32 -27.33 -10.02
C ILE A 415 6.52 -26.74 -8.86
N ALA A 416 6.20 -25.44 -8.89
CA ALA A 416 5.41 -24.79 -7.86
C ALA A 416 4.40 -23.78 -8.43
N ILE A 417 3.43 -23.39 -7.61
CA ILE A 417 2.55 -22.24 -7.85
C ILE A 417 2.54 -21.33 -6.61
N VAL A 418 1.96 -20.14 -6.73
CA VAL A 418 1.69 -19.27 -5.57
C VAL A 418 0.26 -19.44 -5.11
N MET A 419 0.08 -19.75 -3.83
CA MET A 419 -1.21 -19.64 -3.13
C MET A 419 -1.16 -18.46 -2.18
N ARG A 420 -2.18 -17.61 -2.25
CA ARG A 420 -2.29 -16.44 -1.39
C ARG A 420 -3.30 -16.70 -0.29
N GLU A 421 -2.98 -16.28 0.92
CA GLU A 421 -3.86 -16.42 2.07
C GLU A 421 -3.67 -15.25 3.03
N PHE A 422 -4.68 -14.95 3.85
CA PHE A 422 -4.51 -13.97 4.92
C PHE A 422 -3.70 -14.55 6.08
N SER A 423 -2.92 -13.72 6.76
CA SER A 423 -2.17 -14.09 7.96
C SER A 423 -3.06 -14.50 9.14
N LYS A 424 -4.34 -14.10 9.11
CA LYS A 424 -5.38 -14.48 10.06
C LYS A 424 -6.73 -14.51 9.35
N LYS A 425 -7.74 -15.11 9.98
CA LYS A 425 -9.11 -15.13 9.46
C LYS A 425 -9.61 -13.70 9.26
N VAL A 426 -10.29 -13.47 8.13
CA VAL A 426 -10.93 -12.20 7.80
C VAL A 426 -12.40 -12.46 7.53
N VAL A 427 -13.28 -11.74 8.22
CA VAL A 427 -14.73 -11.93 8.12
C VAL A 427 -15.36 -10.67 7.58
N CYS A 428 -16.13 -10.80 6.49
CA CYS A 428 -16.92 -9.71 5.94
C CYS A 428 -18.09 -9.41 6.88
N ARG A 429 -18.58 -8.18 6.89
CA ARG A 429 -19.73 -7.80 7.73
C ARG A 429 -21.04 -8.53 7.42
N CYS A 430 -21.15 -9.20 6.26
CA CYS A 430 -22.27 -10.10 5.99
C CYS A 430 -22.17 -11.46 6.71
N GLY A 431 -21.08 -11.72 7.44
CA GLY A 431 -20.79 -12.98 8.12
C GLY A 431 -19.93 -13.96 7.31
N GLU A 432 -19.76 -13.72 6.01
CA GLU A 432 -18.98 -14.60 5.12
C GLU A 432 -17.47 -14.37 5.27
N GLU A 433 -16.68 -15.44 5.12
CA GLU A 433 -15.21 -15.37 5.15
C GLU A 433 -14.67 -14.67 3.88
N VAL A 434 -13.77 -13.71 4.07
CA VAL A 434 -13.12 -13.01 2.95
C VAL A 434 -12.01 -13.89 2.38
N ILE A 435 -12.03 -14.10 1.07
CA ILE A 435 -11.02 -14.86 0.34
C ILE A 435 -10.19 -13.95 -0.55
N ILE A 436 -9.09 -14.47 -1.09
CA ILE A 436 -8.28 -13.75 -2.08
C ILE A 436 -8.65 -14.25 -3.46
N ARG A 437 -9.05 -13.32 -4.34
CA ARG A 437 -9.51 -13.62 -5.70
C ARG A 437 -8.57 -13.05 -6.75
N LYS A 438 -8.29 -13.84 -7.79
CA LYS A 438 -7.60 -13.42 -9.01
C LYS A 438 -8.51 -12.51 -9.85
N ILE A 439 -8.02 -11.32 -10.14
CA ILE A 439 -8.54 -10.37 -11.12
C ILE A 439 -7.64 -10.49 -12.35
N SER A 440 -8.12 -11.16 -13.40
CA SER A 440 -7.28 -11.52 -14.55
C SER A 440 -6.74 -10.32 -15.32
N LYS A 441 -7.49 -9.21 -15.36
CA LYS A 441 -7.16 -7.99 -16.11
C LYS A 441 -7.23 -6.76 -15.20
N GLN A 442 -6.34 -6.67 -14.22
CA GLN A 442 -6.20 -5.46 -13.41
C GLN A 442 -5.28 -4.46 -14.11
N TRP A 443 -5.62 -3.17 -14.05
CA TRP A 443 -4.79 -2.11 -14.62
C TRP A 443 -3.71 -1.64 -13.65
N PHE A 444 -2.52 -1.42 -14.19
CA PHE A 444 -1.35 -0.92 -13.47
C PHE A 444 -0.74 0.25 -14.23
N ILE A 445 -0.15 1.18 -13.47
CA ILE A 445 0.84 2.11 -14.01
C ILE A 445 2.20 1.40 -13.97
N LYS A 446 2.84 1.27 -15.13
CA LYS A 446 4.14 0.63 -15.34
C LYS A 446 5.28 1.53 -14.87
N TYR A 447 5.38 1.73 -13.56
CA TYR A 447 6.51 2.46 -12.98
C TYR A 447 7.83 1.71 -13.14
N SER A 448 7.82 0.39 -13.37
CA SER A 448 9.03 -0.39 -13.65
C SER A 448 9.62 -0.13 -15.04
N ASP A 449 9.10 0.84 -15.79
CA ASP A 449 9.64 1.20 -17.10
C ASP A 449 11.06 1.79 -16.95
N GLU A 450 12.03 1.17 -17.64
CA GLU A 450 13.45 1.48 -17.47
C GLU A 450 13.80 2.91 -17.88
N PHE A 451 13.25 3.38 -19.01
CA PHE A 451 13.47 4.75 -19.47
C PHE A 451 12.88 5.78 -18.50
N LEU A 452 11.65 5.54 -18.04
CA LEU A 452 10.99 6.41 -17.06
C LEU A 452 11.77 6.48 -15.75
N THR A 453 12.22 5.32 -15.25
CA THR A 453 13.00 5.18 -14.03
C THR A 453 14.31 5.93 -14.14
N GLN A 454 15.07 5.71 -15.21
CA GLN A 454 16.37 6.34 -15.38
C GLN A 454 16.26 7.86 -15.54
N LYS A 455 15.31 8.33 -16.34
CA LYS A 455 15.06 9.78 -16.52
C LYS A 455 14.65 10.44 -15.20
N SER A 456 13.87 9.75 -14.38
CA SER A 456 13.47 10.22 -13.04
C SER A 456 14.66 10.26 -12.06
N LYS A 457 15.54 9.25 -12.07
CA LYS A 457 16.79 9.24 -11.27
C LYS A 457 17.72 10.39 -11.66
N GLU A 458 17.85 10.66 -12.95
CA GLU A 458 18.65 11.79 -13.45
C GLU A 458 18.07 13.14 -13.02
N TRP A 459 16.74 13.27 -13.06
CA TRP A 459 16.08 14.49 -12.62
C TRP A 459 16.25 14.72 -11.11
N VAL A 460 16.12 13.68 -10.27
CA VAL A 460 16.31 13.75 -8.81
C VAL A 460 17.66 14.37 -8.42
N LYS A 461 18.72 14.16 -9.21
CA LYS A 461 20.04 14.77 -8.96
C LYS A 461 19.97 16.30 -8.98
N LYS A 462 19.15 16.88 -9.87
CA LYS A 462 18.94 18.32 -10.05
C LYS A 462 17.99 18.92 -9.00
N MET A 463 17.21 18.09 -8.30
CA MET A 463 16.21 18.55 -7.33
C MET A 463 16.82 18.96 -5.97
N ASN A 464 16.19 19.91 -5.31
CA ASN A 464 16.44 20.30 -3.92
C ASN A 464 15.59 19.45 -2.98
N ILE A 465 16.16 18.36 -2.46
CA ILE A 465 15.45 17.39 -1.61
C ILE A 465 16.01 17.43 -0.19
N TYR A 466 15.10 17.57 0.78
CA TYR A 466 15.41 17.59 2.20
C TYR A 466 14.57 16.54 2.96
N PRO A 467 15.18 15.80 3.91
CA PRO A 467 16.59 15.91 4.31
C PRO A 467 17.54 15.24 3.29
N LYS A 468 18.85 15.53 3.34
CA LYS A 468 19.81 15.12 2.29
C LYS A 468 19.93 13.60 2.15
N GLU A 469 19.77 12.88 3.25
CA GLU A 469 19.77 11.41 3.29
C GLU A 469 18.67 10.84 2.40
N TYR A 470 17.51 11.51 2.34
CA TYR A 470 16.45 11.09 1.44
C TYR A 470 16.78 11.36 -0.04
N LYS A 471 17.52 12.44 -0.34
CA LYS A 471 18.01 12.69 -1.70
C LYS A 471 18.90 11.55 -2.20
N GLU A 472 19.72 10.98 -1.31
CA GLU A 472 20.62 9.86 -1.61
C GLU A 472 19.89 8.53 -1.71
N GLU A 473 18.84 8.34 -0.91
CA GLU A 473 18.01 7.13 -0.89
C GLU A 473 17.06 7.04 -2.10
N LEU A 474 16.49 8.17 -2.52
CA LEU A 474 15.41 8.22 -3.51
C LEU A 474 15.74 7.56 -4.87
N PRO A 475 16.95 7.69 -5.45
CA PRO A 475 17.30 6.95 -6.67
C PRO A 475 17.22 5.44 -6.53
N LYS A 476 17.54 4.89 -5.35
CA LYS A 476 17.39 3.45 -5.06
C LYS A 476 15.91 3.09 -4.95
N ILE A 477 15.11 3.95 -4.31
CA ILE A 477 13.64 3.79 -4.23
C ILE A 477 13.00 3.71 -5.60
N LEU A 478 13.40 4.59 -6.52
CA LEU A 478 12.90 4.58 -7.90
C LEU A 478 13.28 3.29 -8.64
N GLU A 479 14.44 2.71 -8.35
CA GLU A 479 14.97 1.53 -9.04
C GLU A 479 14.22 0.23 -8.70
N TRP A 480 13.77 0.08 -7.45
CA TRP A 480 12.93 -1.06 -7.05
C TRP A 480 11.43 -0.78 -7.17
N TYR A 481 11.02 0.39 -7.69
CA TYR A 481 9.62 0.78 -7.79
C TYR A 481 8.90 -0.03 -8.89
N GLY A 482 8.17 -1.07 -8.49
CA GLY A 482 7.42 -1.92 -9.40
C GLY A 482 6.11 -1.31 -9.90
N ASP A 483 5.44 -1.98 -10.84
CA ASP A 483 4.14 -1.53 -11.34
C ASP A 483 3.10 -1.50 -10.22
N ARG A 484 2.27 -0.46 -10.23
CA ARG A 484 1.28 -0.22 -9.18
C ARG A 484 -0.13 -0.38 -9.70
N ALA A 485 -0.94 -1.21 -9.04
CA ALA A 485 -2.35 -1.34 -9.38
C ALA A 485 -3.06 0.00 -9.14
N CYS A 486 -3.58 0.61 -10.20
CA CYS A 486 -4.00 2.02 -10.19
C CYS A 486 -5.52 2.23 -10.11
N ILE A 487 -6.30 1.14 -10.10
CA ILE A 487 -7.76 1.20 -10.02
C ILE A 487 -8.30 0.22 -8.97
N ARG A 488 -9.51 0.50 -8.48
CA ARG A 488 -10.24 -0.30 -7.47
C ARG A 488 -11.70 -0.47 -7.90
N GLN A 489 -12.29 -1.58 -7.47
CA GLN A 489 -13.72 -1.86 -7.58
C GLN A 489 -14.39 -1.64 -6.22
N GLY A 490 -15.69 -1.36 -6.24
CA GLY A 490 -16.52 -1.18 -5.05
C GLY A 490 -16.91 0.28 -4.82
N SER A 491 -17.41 0.57 -3.61
CA SER A 491 -17.98 1.88 -3.24
C SER A 491 -16.92 2.94 -2.90
N TRP A 492 -15.87 3.08 -3.73
CA TRP A 492 -14.82 4.07 -3.52
C TRP A 492 -15.29 5.45 -3.99
N LEU A 493 -14.97 6.49 -3.22
CA LEU A 493 -14.99 7.85 -3.75
C LEU A 493 -13.78 8.06 -4.66
N GLY A 494 -13.93 8.83 -5.72
CA GLY A 494 -12.84 9.22 -6.60
C GLY A 494 -13.27 9.42 -8.04
N THR A 495 -12.28 9.33 -8.93
CA THR A 495 -12.48 9.52 -10.37
C THR A 495 -12.76 8.18 -11.07
N PRO A 496 -13.86 8.04 -11.83
CA PRO A 496 -14.09 6.88 -12.69
C PRO A 496 -12.98 6.71 -13.72
N PHE A 497 -12.49 5.49 -13.88
CA PHE A 497 -11.42 5.17 -14.80
C PHE A 497 -11.87 5.38 -16.26
N PRO A 498 -11.12 6.14 -17.08
CA PRO A 498 -11.60 6.59 -18.40
C PRO A 498 -11.80 5.49 -19.44
N PHE A 499 -11.32 4.26 -19.20
CA PHE A 499 -11.45 3.14 -20.13
C PHE A 499 -12.44 2.06 -19.66
N ASP A 500 -12.89 2.13 -18.40
CA ASP A 500 -13.93 1.28 -17.81
C ASP A 500 -14.46 1.94 -16.54
N GLU A 501 -15.59 2.64 -16.65
CA GLU A 501 -16.17 3.47 -15.58
C GLU A 501 -16.62 2.67 -14.35
N LYS A 502 -16.68 1.33 -14.44
CA LYS A 502 -16.95 0.45 -13.28
C LYS A 502 -15.83 0.47 -12.25
N TRP A 503 -14.67 0.99 -12.63
CA TRP A 503 -13.50 1.11 -11.77
C TRP A 503 -13.27 2.56 -11.37
N VAL A 504 -12.76 2.74 -10.16
CA VAL A 504 -12.36 4.05 -9.62
C VAL A 504 -10.84 4.08 -9.51
N ILE A 505 -10.22 5.19 -9.90
CA ILE A 505 -8.78 5.40 -9.77
C ILE A 505 -8.40 5.49 -8.28
N GLU A 506 -7.33 4.81 -7.88
CA GLU A 506 -6.92 4.74 -6.48
C GLU A 506 -6.19 6.01 -6.00
N PRO A 507 -6.25 6.33 -4.69
CA PRO A 507 -5.79 7.61 -4.13
C PRO A 507 -4.35 7.98 -4.45
N ILE A 508 -3.40 7.05 -4.52
CA ILE A 508 -2.00 7.42 -4.80
C ILE A 508 -1.78 7.68 -6.30
N SER A 509 -2.64 7.14 -7.16
CA SER A 509 -2.54 7.31 -8.61
C SER A 509 -3.22 8.59 -9.09
N ASP A 510 -4.27 9.07 -8.40
CA ASP A 510 -4.91 10.35 -8.69
C ASP A 510 -4.26 11.56 -7.99
N SER A 511 -3.26 11.33 -7.13
CA SER A 511 -2.61 12.37 -6.33
C SER A 511 -1.22 12.76 -6.83
N THR A 512 -0.99 12.83 -8.14
CA THR A 512 0.40 13.01 -8.66
C THR A 512 0.62 14.29 -9.46
N LEU A 513 -0.28 14.68 -10.35
CA LEU A 513 -0.18 15.96 -11.10
C LEU A 513 -1.05 17.07 -10.52
N TYR A 514 -1.74 16.82 -9.41
CA TYR A 514 -2.67 17.77 -8.78
C TYR A 514 -2.12 19.17 -8.49
N PRO A 515 -0.79 19.40 -8.28
CA PRO A 515 -0.33 20.77 -8.10
C PRO A 515 -0.54 21.64 -9.34
N ALA A 516 -0.61 21.06 -10.53
CA ALA A 516 -0.98 21.78 -11.75
C ALA A 516 -2.46 22.21 -11.70
N TYR A 517 -3.33 21.39 -11.11
CA TYR A 517 -4.75 21.70 -10.95
C TYR A 517 -4.99 22.86 -9.96
N TYR A 518 -4.13 23.08 -8.95
CA TYR A 518 -4.23 24.27 -8.09
C TYR A 518 -4.19 25.60 -8.86
N ILE A 519 -3.56 25.60 -10.04
CA ILE A 519 -3.54 26.79 -10.89
C ILE A 519 -4.90 27.02 -11.55
N ILE A 520 -5.59 25.95 -11.93
CA ILE A 520 -6.91 26.01 -12.58
C ILE A 520 -8.03 26.19 -11.54
N SER A 521 -7.85 25.69 -10.30
CA SER A 521 -8.91 25.67 -9.29
C SER A 521 -9.47 27.05 -8.96
N LYS A 522 -8.67 28.13 -9.03
CA LYS A 522 -9.16 29.51 -8.89
C LYS A 522 -10.31 29.80 -9.87
N TYR A 523 -10.05 29.57 -11.15
CA TYR A 523 -11.01 29.82 -12.23
C TYR A 523 -12.26 28.95 -12.14
N VAL A 524 -12.09 27.70 -11.66
CA VAL A 524 -13.23 26.80 -11.38
C VAL A 524 -14.07 27.33 -10.22
N ASN A 525 -13.42 27.78 -9.14
CA ASN A 525 -14.10 28.30 -7.95
C ASN A 525 -14.78 29.65 -8.18
N GLU A 526 -14.23 30.47 -9.08
CA GLU A 526 -14.81 31.76 -9.52
C GLU A 526 -15.91 31.56 -10.58
N GLY A 527 -16.08 30.35 -11.11
CA GLY A 527 -17.10 30.01 -12.11
C GLY A 527 -16.74 30.46 -13.54
N GLU A 528 -15.48 30.82 -13.79
CA GLU A 528 -14.97 31.27 -15.08
C GLU A 528 -14.73 30.11 -16.05
N ILE A 529 -14.54 28.89 -15.53
CA ILE A 529 -14.47 27.67 -16.33
C ILE A 529 -15.30 26.55 -15.71
N LYS A 530 -16.11 25.88 -16.54
CA LYS A 530 -16.94 24.74 -16.12
C LYS A 530 -16.27 23.41 -16.43
N ALA A 531 -16.63 22.37 -15.67
CA ALA A 531 -16.06 21.02 -15.84
C ALA A 531 -16.25 20.45 -17.26
N ASP A 532 -17.33 20.81 -17.96
CA ASP A 532 -17.56 20.34 -19.34
C ASP A 532 -16.62 20.96 -20.37
N GLU A 533 -16.04 22.12 -20.08
CA GLU A 533 -15.03 22.78 -20.92
C GLU A 533 -13.63 22.19 -20.70
N MET A 534 -13.42 21.53 -19.55
CA MET A 534 -12.16 20.91 -19.14
C MET A 534 -11.94 19.54 -19.80
N ASN A 535 -11.95 19.51 -21.13
CA ASN A 535 -11.68 18.29 -21.92
C ASN A 535 -10.18 18.12 -22.23
N ASP A 536 -9.83 17.04 -22.95
CA ASP A 536 -8.44 16.72 -23.26
C ASP A 536 -7.74 17.82 -24.08
N GLU A 537 -8.46 18.55 -24.96
CA GLU A 537 -7.91 19.66 -25.74
C GLU A 537 -7.55 20.85 -24.84
N PHE A 538 -8.40 21.18 -23.87
CA PHE A 538 -8.13 22.21 -22.87
C PHE A 538 -6.86 21.90 -22.08
N PHE A 539 -6.76 20.69 -21.51
CA PHE A 539 -5.60 20.33 -20.70
C PHE A 539 -4.31 20.18 -21.51
N ASP A 540 -4.39 19.65 -22.74
CA ASP A 540 -3.25 19.60 -23.65
C ASP A 540 -2.77 21.01 -24.03
N TYR A 541 -3.68 21.96 -24.24
CA TYR A 541 -3.34 23.36 -24.46
C TYR A 541 -2.70 23.99 -23.23
N VAL A 542 -3.35 23.93 -22.07
CA VAL A 542 -2.87 24.59 -20.84
C VAL A 542 -1.54 23.99 -20.38
N PHE A 543 -1.44 22.67 -20.23
CA PHE A 543 -0.28 22.05 -19.60
C PHE A 543 0.82 21.62 -20.56
N LEU A 544 0.46 21.23 -21.79
CA LEU A 544 1.43 20.70 -22.77
C LEU A 544 1.72 21.69 -23.91
N GLY A 545 0.97 22.79 -24.02
CA GLY A 545 1.12 23.75 -25.11
C GLY A 545 0.75 23.19 -26.48
N LYS A 546 -0.13 22.20 -26.53
CA LYS A 546 -0.59 21.58 -27.76
C LYS A 546 -1.97 22.10 -28.14
N GLY A 547 -2.15 22.48 -29.39
CA GLY A 547 -3.41 23.06 -29.87
C GLY A 547 -3.44 24.59 -29.78
N LYS A 548 -4.64 25.16 -29.70
CA LYS A 548 -4.90 26.61 -29.63
C LYS A 548 -5.93 26.92 -28.55
N ALA A 549 -5.90 28.15 -28.02
CA ALA A 549 -6.94 28.62 -27.12
C ALA A 549 -8.28 28.73 -27.83
N LYS A 550 -9.36 28.44 -27.12
CA LYS A 550 -10.73 28.66 -27.60
C LYS A 550 -11.31 30.01 -27.20
N ASN A 551 -10.75 30.63 -26.17
CA ASN A 551 -11.17 31.89 -25.60
C ASN A 551 -10.03 32.51 -24.78
N GLU A 552 -10.19 33.76 -24.38
CA GLU A 552 -9.20 34.52 -23.60
C GLU A 552 -8.89 33.85 -22.24
N ILE A 553 -9.89 33.22 -21.62
CA ILE A 553 -9.71 32.55 -20.33
C ILE A 553 -8.75 31.34 -20.42
N TRP A 554 -8.74 30.60 -21.54
CA TRP A 554 -7.74 29.54 -21.76
C TRP A 554 -6.32 30.11 -21.84
N GLU A 555 -6.15 31.25 -22.52
CA GLU A 555 -4.86 31.94 -22.62
C GLU A 555 -4.39 32.39 -21.25
N GLU A 556 -5.26 33.02 -20.45
CA GLU A 556 -4.96 33.48 -19.10
C GLU A 556 -4.56 32.32 -18.18
N ILE A 557 -5.32 31.23 -18.18
CA ILE A 557 -5.03 30.02 -17.38
C ILE A 557 -3.65 29.46 -17.76
N ARG A 558 -3.35 29.40 -19.06
CA ARG A 558 -2.07 28.92 -19.56
C ARG A 558 -0.92 29.83 -19.12
N GLU A 559 -1.05 31.14 -19.27
CA GLU A 559 -0.05 32.11 -18.80
C GLU A 559 0.15 32.03 -17.29
N GLU A 560 -0.90 31.76 -16.52
CA GLU A 560 -0.81 31.52 -15.09
C GLU A 560 -0.09 30.21 -14.75
N PHE A 561 -0.38 29.13 -15.47
CA PHE A 561 0.34 27.87 -15.33
C PHE A 561 1.83 28.04 -15.68
N GLU A 562 2.16 28.65 -16.81
CA GLU A 562 3.54 28.85 -17.23
C GLU A 562 4.33 29.76 -16.28
N TYR A 563 3.65 30.70 -15.60
CA TYR A 563 4.28 31.53 -14.57
C TYR A 563 4.55 30.75 -13.27
N TRP A 564 3.54 30.09 -12.70
CA TRP A 564 3.66 29.49 -11.37
C TRP A 564 4.36 28.13 -11.37
N TYR A 565 4.24 27.33 -12.44
CA TYR A 565 4.86 26.02 -12.55
C TYR A 565 6.32 26.14 -13.04
N PRO A 566 7.26 25.25 -12.64
CA PRO A 566 7.12 24.00 -11.88
C PRO A 566 6.95 24.18 -10.37
N VAL A 567 6.49 23.16 -9.64
CA VAL A 567 6.52 23.17 -8.17
C VAL A 567 7.95 23.37 -7.65
N ASP A 568 8.17 24.38 -6.80
CA ASP A 568 9.48 24.64 -6.19
C ASP A 568 9.73 23.74 -4.97
N ILE A 569 8.70 23.52 -4.14
CA ILE A 569 8.74 22.56 -3.01
C ILE A 569 7.41 21.81 -2.89
N ASN A 570 7.46 20.48 -2.94
CA ASN A 570 6.39 19.59 -2.47
C ASN A 570 6.72 19.10 -1.06
N LEU A 571 5.91 19.47 -0.07
CA LEU A 571 6.10 19.10 1.34
C LEU A 571 5.19 17.92 1.72
N GLY A 572 5.71 16.95 2.48
CA GLY A 572 4.91 15.81 2.95
C GLY A 572 5.58 15.06 4.11
N GLY A 573 4.82 14.27 4.85
CA GLY A 573 5.36 13.48 5.95
C GLY A 573 6.20 12.28 5.48
N LYS A 574 6.94 11.67 6.42
CA LYS A 574 7.82 10.50 6.19
C LYS A 574 7.14 9.34 5.45
N GLU A 575 5.85 9.14 5.65
CA GLU A 575 5.01 8.15 4.98
C GLU A 575 4.99 8.31 3.45
N HIS A 576 5.19 9.53 2.93
CA HIS A 576 5.19 9.81 1.50
C HIS A 576 6.48 9.36 0.79
N LYS A 577 7.57 9.11 1.54
CA LYS A 577 8.93 8.84 1.00
C LYS A 577 8.98 7.68 0.01
N THR A 578 8.24 6.61 0.28
CA THR A 578 8.28 5.37 -0.48
C THR A 578 6.99 5.10 -1.24
N VAL A 579 6.03 6.03 -1.21
CA VAL A 579 4.73 5.88 -1.87
C VAL A 579 4.45 7.03 -2.83
N HIS A 580 4.20 8.23 -2.30
CA HIS A 580 3.71 9.36 -3.09
C HIS A 580 4.83 10.09 -3.83
N PHE A 581 5.95 10.41 -3.18
CA PHE A 581 7.02 11.19 -3.82
C PHE A 581 7.65 10.51 -5.05
N PRO A 582 7.90 9.19 -5.05
CA PRO A 582 8.35 8.49 -6.26
C PRO A 582 7.37 8.68 -7.43
N VAL A 583 6.07 8.39 -7.21
CA VAL A 583 5.07 8.48 -8.27
C VAL A 583 4.78 9.93 -8.69
N PHE A 584 4.89 10.90 -7.78
CA PHE A 584 4.83 12.33 -8.09
C PHE A 584 5.90 12.70 -9.13
N ILE A 585 7.15 12.30 -8.91
CA ILE A 585 8.24 12.56 -9.86
C ILE A 585 8.01 11.82 -11.17
N MET A 586 7.70 10.52 -11.10
CA MET A 586 7.56 9.70 -12.31
C MET A 586 6.40 10.17 -13.20
N ASN A 587 5.26 10.57 -12.64
CA ASN A 587 4.16 11.11 -13.46
C ASN A 587 4.52 12.47 -14.09
N HIS A 588 5.24 13.34 -13.37
CA HIS A 588 5.76 14.57 -13.97
C HIS A 588 6.69 14.26 -15.14
N VAL A 589 7.64 13.33 -14.94
CA VAL A 589 8.61 12.93 -15.98
C VAL A 589 7.95 12.27 -17.19
N ALA A 590 6.87 11.51 -16.96
CA ALA A 590 6.13 10.82 -18.01
C ALA A 590 5.31 11.76 -18.91
N ILE A 591 4.64 12.76 -18.32
CA ILE A 591 3.62 13.56 -19.00
C ILE A 591 4.10 14.98 -19.31
N MET A 592 4.71 15.67 -18.35
CA MET A 592 5.05 17.08 -18.47
C MET A 592 6.30 17.30 -19.33
N SER A 593 6.52 18.54 -19.79
CA SER A 593 7.80 18.93 -20.37
C SER A 593 8.85 19.16 -19.27
N GLU A 594 10.14 19.02 -19.59
CA GLU A 594 11.22 19.10 -18.59
C GLU A 594 11.25 20.43 -17.83
N ARG A 595 10.87 21.54 -18.47
CA ARG A 595 10.75 22.85 -17.81
C ARG A 595 9.72 22.89 -16.68
N PHE A 596 8.77 21.94 -16.67
CA PHE A 596 7.71 21.82 -15.69
C PHE A 596 7.92 20.67 -14.69
N PHE A 597 9.08 20.01 -14.71
CA PHE A 597 9.42 19.00 -13.70
C PHE A 597 9.66 19.64 -12.32
N PRO A 598 9.29 18.95 -11.23
CA PRO A 598 9.35 19.51 -9.89
C PRO A 598 10.79 19.79 -9.47
N LYS A 599 11.02 20.90 -8.76
CA LYS A 599 12.36 21.33 -8.37
C LYS A 599 12.78 20.86 -6.98
N GLY A 600 11.86 20.47 -6.10
CA GLY A 600 12.22 20.13 -4.73
C GLY A 600 11.16 19.38 -3.94
N ILE A 601 11.62 18.67 -2.92
CA ILE A 601 10.81 17.92 -1.96
C ILE A 601 11.30 18.22 -0.55
N PHE A 602 10.38 18.43 0.38
CA PHE A 602 10.69 18.55 1.80
C PHE A 602 9.91 17.52 2.59
N VAL A 603 10.62 16.69 3.35
CA VAL A 603 9.99 15.62 4.12
C VAL A 603 10.04 15.93 5.62
N ASN A 604 8.88 15.91 6.31
CA ASN A 604 8.78 16.16 7.75
C ASN A 604 8.46 14.88 8.56
N TRP A 605 9.00 14.79 9.78
CA TRP A 605 8.94 13.59 10.62
C TRP A 605 7.73 13.65 11.55
N TRP A 606 7.37 12.50 12.14
CA TRP A 606 6.29 12.39 13.12
C TRP A 606 6.50 13.35 14.30
N ILE A 607 5.38 13.75 14.89
CA ILE A 607 5.37 14.30 16.25
C ILE A 607 5.13 13.12 17.18
N THR A 608 6.04 12.90 18.12
CA THR A 608 5.92 11.90 19.18
C THR A 608 5.60 12.61 20.49
N GLN A 609 4.76 12.02 21.35
CA GLN A 609 4.71 12.45 22.75
C GLN A 609 5.98 11.98 23.48
N LYS A 610 6.24 12.50 24.69
CA LYS A 610 7.26 11.90 25.58
C LYS A 610 6.91 10.41 25.77
N GLU A 611 7.92 9.55 25.74
CA GLU A 611 7.85 8.07 25.71
C GLU A 611 7.62 7.39 24.33
N GLY A 612 8.00 8.03 23.21
CA GLY A 612 8.18 7.30 21.94
C GLY A 612 6.89 6.74 21.31
N MET A 613 5.73 6.93 21.94
CA MET A 613 4.43 6.61 21.36
C MET A 613 4.07 7.65 20.30
N LYS A 614 3.65 7.16 19.13
CA LYS A 614 3.07 7.99 18.08
C LYS A 614 1.81 8.66 18.63
N ILE A 615 1.56 9.91 18.23
CA ILE A 615 0.23 10.52 18.38
C ILE A 615 -0.73 9.69 17.52
N SER A 616 -1.41 8.72 18.16
CA SER A 616 -2.55 8.01 17.60
C SER A 616 -3.76 8.94 17.63
N LYS A 617 -4.67 8.76 16.67
CA LYS A 617 -6.06 9.21 16.84
C LYS A 617 -6.68 8.52 18.05
#